data_AF-A0A938URA6-F1
#
_entry.id   AF-A0A938URA6-F1
#
_cell.length_a   1.000
_cell.length_b   1.000
_cell.length_c   1.000
_cell.angle_alpha   90.00
_cell.angle_beta   90.00
_cell.angle_gamma   90.00
#
_symmetry.space_group_name_H-M   'P 1'
#
loop_
_entity.id
_entity.type
_entity.pdbx_description
1 polymer ?
#
loop_
_entity_poly.entity_id
_entity_poly.type
_entity_poly.pdbx_seq_one_letter_code
_entity_poly.pdbx_strand_id
1 'polypeptide(L)'
;MAPLLRPSPRRPAFTLVELMIAVGIIAVLAVTAVPQFTKYLRGAKAAEANLSLDIIRKGAAAYYAIPHTDAVTSRRKPCQFPGHAALTPKGASCCIDTLDTDNDERCDANPSAWDNATWAAVRFGMSDSHYFQYAFDSAGTLAGARFIASAHADLDCDGLRSTFELGMKGDTQATEADCDAVSAAAAFFRDNETE
;
A
#
# COMPACT_ATOMS: atom_id res chain seq x y z
N MET A 1 71.79 -33.27 1.96
CA MET A 1 70.71 -33.05 0.97
C MET A 1 70.11 -31.68 1.24
N ALA A 2 70.47 -30.66 0.45
CA ALA A 2 69.90 -29.33 0.57
C ALA A 2 68.63 -29.23 -0.30
N PRO A 3 67.49 -28.74 0.22
CA PRO A 3 66.26 -28.63 -0.56
C PRO A 3 66.35 -27.45 -1.53
N LEU A 4 66.04 -27.71 -2.80
CA LEU A 4 65.94 -26.69 -3.86
C LEU A 4 64.67 -25.86 -3.64
N LEU A 5 64.84 -24.56 -3.36
CA LEU A 5 63.74 -23.60 -3.30
C LEU A 5 63.14 -23.43 -4.70
N ARG A 6 61.88 -23.87 -4.85
CA ARG A 6 61.10 -23.73 -6.09
C ARG A 6 60.62 -22.28 -6.21
N PRO A 7 60.91 -21.55 -7.30
CA PRO A 7 60.47 -20.17 -7.47
C PRO A 7 58.94 -20.11 -7.57
N SER A 8 58.31 -19.24 -6.78
CA SER A 8 56.87 -19.02 -6.86
C SER A 8 56.55 -18.21 -8.12
N PRO A 9 55.48 -18.54 -8.86
CA PRO A 9 55.04 -17.71 -9.98
C PRO A 9 54.63 -16.33 -9.45
N ARG A 10 55.13 -15.26 -10.10
CA ARG A 10 54.73 -13.89 -9.79
C ARG A 10 53.27 -13.72 -10.16
N ARG A 11 52.45 -13.22 -9.22
CA ARG A 11 51.06 -12.87 -9.51
C ARG A 11 51.07 -11.64 -10.43
N PRO A 12 50.28 -11.61 -11.51
CA PRO A 12 50.16 -10.41 -12.33
C PRO A 12 49.63 -9.26 -11.47
N ALA A 13 50.31 -8.13 -11.48
CA ALA A 13 49.89 -6.91 -10.80
C ALA A 13 49.02 -6.07 -11.75
N PHE A 14 47.88 -5.60 -11.27
CA PHE A 14 46.94 -4.75 -12.02
C PHE A 14 47.60 -3.43 -12.41
N THR A 15 47.37 -2.96 -13.64
CA THR A 15 47.90 -1.64 -14.06
C THR A 15 46.99 -0.51 -13.58
N LEU A 16 47.56 0.66 -13.30
CA LEU A 16 46.78 1.85 -12.92
C LEU A 16 45.76 2.25 -14.01
N VAL A 17 46.11 2.01 -15.28
CA VAL A 17 45.25 2.32 -16.43
C VAL A 17 44.02 1.41 -16.46
N GLU A 18 44.20 0.11 -16.19
CA GLU A 18 43.10 -0.86 -16.15
C GLU A 18 42.09 -0.51 -15.06
N LEU A 19 42.58 -0.04 -13.91
CA LEU A 19 41.73 0.46 -12.83
C LEU A 19 40.95 1.72 -13.24
N MET A 20 41.58 2.69 -13.92
CA MET A 20 40.88 3.90 -14.35
C MET A 20 39.75 3.62 -15.34
N ILE A 21 39.96 2.69 -16.28
CA ILE A 21 38.91 2.27 -17.22
C ILE A 21 37.76 1.58 -16.48
N ALA A 22 38.07 0.68 -15.54
CA ALA A 22 37.05 -0.01 -14.74
C ALA A 22 36.18 0.98 -13.94
N VAL A 23 36.79 1.97 -13.29
CA VAL A 23 36.07 3.01 -12.55
C VAL A 23 35.18 3.84 -13.48
N GLY A 24 35.67 4.20 -14.67
CA GLY A 24 34.90 4.93 -15.68
C GLY A 24 33.64 4.17 -16.12
N ILE A 25 33.76 2.86 -16.35
CA ILE A 25 32.61 2.02 -16.74
C ILE A 25 31.60 1.92 -15.58
N ILE A 26 32.06 1.68 -14.35
CA ILE A 26 31.19 1.59 -13.18
C ILE A 26 30.43 2.91 -12.95
N ALA A 27 31.08 4.06 -13.16
CA ALA A 27 30.43 5.36 -13.01
C ALA A 27 29.25 5.55 -13.99
N VAL A 28 29.42 5.19 -15.26
CA VAL A 28 28.34 5.29 -16.26
C VAL A 28 27.21 4.30 -15.98
N LEU A 29 27.54 3.08 -15.54
CA LEU A 29 26.54 2.08 -15.16
C LEU A 29 25.73 2.52 -13.93
N ALA A 30 26.38 3.09 -12.92
CA ALA A 30 25.71 3.56 -11.71
C ALA A 30 24.68 4.66 -12.02
N VAL A 31 25.05 5.65 -12.85
CA VAL A 31 24.16 6.78 -13.20
C VAL A 31 22.90 6.32 -13.93
N THR A 32 22.97 5.27 -14.74
CA THR A 32 21.80 4.76 -15.47
C THR A 32 20.99 3.73 -14.67
N ALA A 33 21.64 2.91 -13.85
CA ALA A 33 20.98 1.85 -13.09
C ALA A 33 20.17 2.36 -11.89
N VAL A 34 20.69 3.35 -11.15
CA VAL A 34 20.04 3.87 -9.93
C VAL A 34 18.62 4.39 -10.17
N PRO A 35 18.34 5.31 -11.13
CA PRO A 35 16.98 5.83 -11.33
C PRO A 35 15.99 4.77 -11.83
N GLN A 36 16.47 3.76 -12.56
CA GLN A 36 15.64 2.64 -12.99
C GLN A 36 15.27 1.75 -11.80
N PHE A 37 16.23 1.48 -10.92
CA PHE A 37 16.00 0.67 -9.71
C PHE A 37 15.05 1.36 -8.74
N THR A 38 15.20 2.67 -8.49
CA THR A 38 14.27 3.40 -7.61
C THR A 38 12.84 3.41 -8.16
N LYS A 39 12.67 3.62 -9.47
CA LYS A 39 11.36 3.51 -10.12
C LYS A 39 10.74 2.12 -9.97
N TYR A 40 11.54 1.06 -10.07
CA TYR A 40 11.06 -0.30 -9.86
C TYR A 40 10.57 -0.53 -8.43
N LEU A 41 11.33 -0.07 -7.42
CA LEU A 41 10.94 -0.17 -6.02
C LEU A 41 9.65 0.61 -5.74
N ARG A 42 9.52 1.84 -6.26
CA ARG A 42 8.30 2.65 -6.14
C ARG A 42 7.09 1.98 -6.77
N GLY A 43 7.26 1.38 -7.95
CA GLY A 43 6.21 0.58 -8.59
C GLY A 43 5.78 -0.63 -7.76
N ALA A 44 6.72 -1.29 -7.08
CA ALA A 44 6.41 -2.39 -6.16
C ALA A 44 5.63 -1.91 -4.93
N LYS A 45 6.01 -0.76 -4.34
CA LYS A 45 5.27 -0.12 -3.24
C LYS A 45 3.86 0.26 -3.68
N ALA A 46 3.69 0.92 -4.83
CA ALA A 46 2.38 1.27 -5.38
C ALA A 46 1.50 0.03 -5.65
N ALA A 47 2.09 -1.11 -6.02
CA ALA A 47 1.34 -2.35 -6.23
C ALA A 47 0.69 -2.85 -4.93
N GLU A 48 1.33 -2.68 -3.78
CA GLU A 48 0.76 -3.00 -2.46
C GLU A 48 -0.53 -2.19 -2.21
N ALA A 49 -0.47 -0.86 -2.37
CA ALA A 49 -1.62 0.01 -2.19
C ALA A 49 -2.78 -0.40 -3.10
N ASN A 50 -2.49 -0.69 -4.38
CA ASN A 50 -3.49 -1.12 -5.35
C ASN A 50 -4.17 -2.45 -4.98
N LEU A 51 -3.39 -3.44 -4.55
CA LEU A 51 -3.92 -4.74 -4.14
C LEU A 51 -4.79 -4.61 -2.89
N SER A 52 -4.33 -3.85 -1.90
CA SER A 52 -5.07 -3.61 -0.65
C SER A 52 -6.37 -2.85 -0.89
N LEU A 53 -6.35 -1.79 -1.71
CA LEU A 53 -7.56 -1.05 -2.09
C LEU A 53 -8.55 -1.93 -2.88
N ASP A 54 -8.08 -2.86 -3.71
CA ASP A 54 -8.96 -3.83 -4.39
C ASP A 54 -9.60 -4.83 -3.43
N ILE A 55 -8.87 -5.29 -2.40
CA ILE A 55 -9.43 -6.12 -1.33
C ILE A 55 -10.53 -5.36 -0.58
N ILE A 56 -10.25 -4.11 -0.17
CA ILE A 56 -11.23 -3.24 0.48
C ILE A 56 -12.46 -3.04 -0.40
N ARG A 57 -12.26 -2.78 -1.71
CA ARG A 57 -13.34 -2.63 -2.68
C ARG A 57 -14.23 -3.87 -2.77
N LYS A 58 -13.63 -5.05 -2.88
CA LYS A 58 -14.36 -6.32 -2.92
C LYS A 58 -15.14 -6.56 -1.64
N GLY A 59 -14.52 -6.27 -0.49
CA GLY A 59 -15.15 -6.34 0.82
C GLY A 59 -16.34 -5.40 0.96
N ALA A 60 -16.19 -4.14 0.55
CA ALA A 60 -17.23 -3.14 0.55
C ALA A 60 -18.40 -3.50 -0.38
N ALA A 61 -18.10 -4.01 -1.58
CA ALA A 61 -19.13 -4.50 -2.50
C ALA A 61 -19.88 -5.71 -1.92
N ALA A 62 -19.17 -6.64 -1.28
CA ALA A 62 -19.78 -7.78 -0.60
C ALA A 62 -20.65 -7.33 0.59
N TYR A 63 -20.20 -6.33 1.37
CA TYR A 63 -20.99 -5.76 2.44
C TYR A 63 -22.29 -5.15 1.93
N TYR A 64 -22.22 -4.36 0.85
CA TYR A 64 -23.38 -3.68 0.25
C TYR A 64 -24.45 -4.67 -0.25
N ALA A 65 -24.03 -5.79 -0.82
CA ALA A 65 -24.91 -6.82 -1.37
C ALA A 65 -25.67 -7.63 -0.30
N ILE A 66 -25.27 -7.51 0.98
CA ILE A 66 -25.88 -8.25 2.09
C ILE A 66 -26.83 -7.31 2.85
N PRO A 67 -28.08 -7.71 3.12
CA PRO A 67 -28.97 -6.96 4.00
C PRO A 67 -28.44 -6.93 5.44
N HIS A 68 -28.35 -5.73 6.02
CA HIS A 68 -27.96 -5.54 7.42
C HIS A 68 -29.15 -5.05 8.25
N THR A 69 -29.14 -5.36 9.54
CA THR A 69 -30.10 -4.81 10.51
C THR A 69 -29.42 -3.85 11.47
N ASP A 70 -30.20 -2.89 11.96
CA ASP A 70 -29.78 -1.99 13.00
C ASP A 70 -29.84 -2.70 14.35
N ALA A 71 -28.76 -2.61 15.12
CA ALA A 71 -28.62 -3.33 16.38
C ALA A 71 -29.58 -2.84 17.48
N VAL A 72 -30.09 -1.60 17.38
CA VAL A 72 -30.96 -0.99 18.40
C VAL A 72 -32.43 -1.17 18.03
N THR A 73 -32.78 -0.90 16.77
CA THR A 73 -34.18 -0.91 16.32
C THR A 73 -34.62 -2.25 15.74
N SER A 74 -33.67 -3.17 15.49
CA SER A 74 -33.90 -4.44 14.78
C SER A 74 -34.56 -4.27 13.40
N ARG A 75 -34.52 -3.05 12.85
CA ARG A 75 -35.01 -2.73 11.51
C ARG A 75 -33.93 -2.98 10.49
N ARG A 76 -34.32 -3.33 9.28
CA ARG A 76 -33.41 -3.41 8.14
C ARG A 76 -32.78 -2.04 7.90
N LYS A 77 -31.46 -1.98 7.77
CA LYS A 77 -30.75 -0.78 7.34
C LYS A 77 -30.98 -0.58 5.84
N PRO A 78 -31.14 0.68 5.37
CA PRO A 78 -31.14 0.95 3.94
C PRO A 78 -29.80 0.52 3.33
N CYS A 79 -29.77 0.28 2.02
CA CYS A 79 -28.54 -0.09 1.32
C CYS A 79 -27.47 0.99 1.53
N GLN A 80 -26.36 0.61 2.17
CA GLN A 80 -25.29 1.52 2.52
C GLN A 80 -23.98 0.75 2.68
N PHE A 81 -22.87 1.48 2.58
CA PHE A 81 -21.55 0.97 2.92
C PHE A 81 -21.34 0.97 4.44
N PRO A 82 -20.32 0.27 4.97
CA PRO A 82 -20.03 0.29 6.41
C PRO A 82 -19.64 1.70 6.86
N GLY A 83 -19.52 1.90 8.18
CA GLY A 83 -19.17 3.20 8.76
C GLY A 83 -17.79 3.71 8.30
N HIS A 84 -17.42 4.90 8.75
CA HIS A 84 -16.09 5.44 8.46
C HIS A 84 -15.00 4.70 9.25
N ALA A 85 -13.80 4.63 8.69
CA ALA A 85 -12.56 4.27 9.39
C ALA A 85 -11.53 5.36 9.11
N ALA A 86 -11.01 5.94 10.18
CA ALA A 86 -9.90 6.89 10.07
C ALA A 86 -8.62 6.19 9.60
N LEU A 87 -7.62 6.99 9.23
CA LEU A 87 -6.26 6.54 8.92
C LEU A 87 -5.76 5.51 9.94
N THR A 88 -5.51 4.30 9.44
CA THR A 88 -5.09 3.12 10.19
C THR A 88 -3.83 2.56 9.56
N PRO A 89 -2.74 2.30 10.33
CA PRO A 89 -2.56 2.66 11.73
C PRO A 89 -2.49 4.18 11.96
N LYS A 90 -2.94 4.66 13.13
CA LYS A 90 -3.05 6.09 13.45
C LYS A 90 -1.66 6.74 13.59
N GLY A 91 -1.46 7.88 12.95
CA GLY A 91 -0.29 8.74 13.16
C GLY A 91 0.92 8.41 12.28
N ALA A 92 0.78 7.46 11.35
CA ALA A 92 1.92 6.87 10.65
C ALA A 92 2.37 7.65 9.40
N SER A 93 2.39 8.99 9.39
CA SER A 93 2.59 9.74 8.13
C SER A 93 3.74 9.19 7.29
N CYS A 94 4.90 8.92 7.92
CA CYS A 94 6.03 8.18 7.35
C CYS A 94 6.31 6.84 8.07
N CYS A 95 5.34 6.25 8.77
CA CYS A 95 5.52 5.04 9.58
C CYS A 95 6.69 5.05 10.59
N ILE A 96 7.36 6.18 10.85
CA ILE A 96 8.54 6.29 11.72
C ILE A 96 8.25 6.18 13.23
N ASP A 97 9.33 6.16 14.01
CA ASP A 97 9.37 6.13 15.48
C ASP A 97 8.71 4.87 16.06
N THR A 98 7.55 5.03 16.71
CA THR A 98 6.88 3.94 17.43
C THR A 98 6.15 2.96 16.51
N LEU A 99 6.13 3.24 15.21
CA LEU A 99 5.46 2.44 14.20
C LEU A 99 6.43 1.70 13.28
N ASP A 100 7.74 1.87 13.46
CA ASP A 100 8.83 1.17 12.76
C ASP A 100 9.95 0.87 13.77
N THR A 101 9.82 -0.25 14.49
CA THR A 101 10.73 -0.62 15.58
C THR A 101 12.06 -1.19 15.07
N ASP A 102 12.06 -1.82 13.90
CA ASP A 102 13.25 -2.42 13.28
C ASP A 102 13.93 -1.52 12.24
N ASN A 103 13.38 -0.33 12.01
CA ASN A 103 13.90 0.72 11.14
C ASN A 103 14.02 0.23 9.68
N ASP A 104 13.00 -0.49 9.21
CA ASP A 104 12.91 -1.06 7.86
C ASP A 104 12.10 -0.17 6.88
N GLU A 105 11.71 1.04 7.32
CA GLU A 105 10.91 2.01 6.58
C GLU A 105 9.49 1.53 6.27
N ARG A 106 8.93 0.67 7.15
CA ARG A 106 7.55 0.18 7.07
C ARG A 106 6.82 0.37 8.38
N CYS A 107 5.49 0.43 8.27
CA CYS A 107 4.63 0.29 9.42
C CYS A 107 4.67 -1.17 9.91
N ASP A 108 5.12 -1.35 11.16
CA ASP A 108 5.11 -2.60 11.89
C ASP A 108 3.71 -3.25 11.90
N ALA A 109 3.72 -4.58 11.98
CA ALA A 109 2.50 -5.35 12.11
C ALA A 109 1.75 -5.01 13.41
N ASN A 110 0.58 -4.39 13.28
CA ASN A 110 -0.33 -4.15 14.39
C ASN A 110 -1.77 -4.59 14.04
N PRO A 111 -2.10 -5.88 14.20
CA PRO A 111 -3.43 -6.40 13.91
C PRO A 111 -4.55 -5.70 14.70
N SER A 112 -4.26 -5.23 15.92
CA SER A 112 -5.25 -4.58 16.76
C SER A 112 -5.70 -3.21 16.24
N ALA A 113 -4.86 -2.54 15.45
CA ALA A 113 -5.25 -1.29 14.78
C ALA A 113 -6.39 -1.50 13.77
N TRP A 114 -6.51 -2.72 13.23
CA TRP A 114 -7.50 -3.12 12.24
C TRP A 114 -8.79 -3.69 12.85
N ASP A 115 -8.85 -3.88 14.17
CA ASP A 115 -10.00 -4.47 14.86
C ASP A 115 -11.10 -3.42 15.15
N ASN A 116 -11.66 -2.86 14.07
CA ASN A 116 -12.82 -1.97 14.17
C ASN A 116 -13.97 -2.45 13.27
N ALA A 117 -15.18 -1.97 13.57
CA ALA A 117 -16.40 -2.41 12.90
C ALA A 117 -16.35 -2.21 11.37
N THR A 118 -15.67 -1.17 10.90
CA THR A 118 -15.57 -0.86 9.47
C THR A 118 -14.62 -1.83 8.76
N TRP A 119 -13.41 -2.04 9.29
CA TRP A 119 -12.44 -2.98 8.73
C TRP A 119 -12.93 -4.42 8.78
N ALA A 120 -13.57 -4.82 9.89
CA ALA A 120 -14.23 -6.12 9.99
C ALA A 120 -15.36 -6.28 8.97
N ALA A 121 -16.15 -5.22 8.72
CA ALA A 121 -17.25 -5.25 7.75
C ALA A 121 -16.76 -5.43 6.31
N VAL A 122 -15.63 -4.82 5.93
CA VAL A 122 -14.99 -5.02 4.61
C VAL A 122 -14.00 -6.19 4.59
N ARG A 123 -13.86 -6.94 5.71
CA ARG A 123 -12.93 -8.07 5.85
C ARG A 123 -11.48 -7.71 5.49
N PHE A 124 -11.04 -6.52 5.89
CA PHE A 124 -9.69 -6.03 5.66
C PHE A 124 -8.92 -5.93 6.96
N GLY A 125 -7.63 -6.21 6.90
CA GLY A 125 -6.69 -6.05 7.99
C GLY A 125 -5.29 -6.41 7.53
N MET A 126 -4.28 -5.87 8.19
CA MET A 126 -2.87 -6.16 7.91
C MET A 126 -2.22 -6.84 9.10
N SER A 127 -1.62 -8.00 8.83
CA SER A 127 -0.87 -8.80 9.81
C SER A 127 0.64 -8.68 9.66
N ASP A 128 1.10 -8.12 8.54
CA ASP A 128 2.51 -7.99 8.18
C ASP A 128 2.92 -6.52 8.09
N SER A 129 4.23 -6.28 8.01
CA SER A 129 4.82 -4.96 7.75
C SER A 129 4.29 -4.40 6.42
N HIS A 130 3.91 -3.13 6.37
CA HIS A 130 3.28 -2.51 5.20
C HIS A 130 3.71 -1.05 5.03
N TYR A 131 3.62 -0.49 3.82
CA TYR A 131 4.03 0.91 3.57
C TYR A 131 2.90 1.92 3.77
N PHE A 132 1.65 1.50 3.53
CA PHE A 132 0.52 2.43 3.42
C PHE A 132 -0.40 2.37 4.62
N GLN A 133 -0.83 3.52 5.11
CA GLN A 133 -2.03 3.61 5.94
C GLN A 133 -3.27 3.60 5.07
N TYR A 134 -4.36 3.06 5.60
CA TYR A 134 -5.63 3.01 4.90
C TYR A 134 -6.71 3.77 5.67
N ALA A 135 -7.62 4.40 4.94
CA ALA A 135 -8.84 4.99 5.47
C ALA A 135 -10.03 4.57 4.62
N PHE A 136 -11.22 4.60 5.21
CA PHE A 136 -12.46 4.25 4.55
C PHE A 136 -13.53 5.27 4.90
N ASP A 137 -13.96 6.06 3.93
CA ASP A 137 -14.99 7.06 4.09
C ASP A 137 -16.23 6.66 3.30
N SER A 138 -17.37 6.57 3.97
CA SER A 138 -18.65 6.26 3.34
C SER A 138 -19.64 7.39 3.55
N ALA A 139 -20.55 7.56 2.59
CA ALA A 139 -21.59 8.56 2.66
C ALA A 139 -22.85 8.10 1.92
N GLY A 140 -24.00 8.59 2.38
CA GLY A 140 -25.29 8.37 1.74
C GLY A 140 -25.84 6.96 1.90
N THR A 141 -27.07 6.79 1.45
CA THR A 141 -27.84 5.53 1.47
C THR A 141 -28.60 5.37 0.16
N LEU A 142 -29.06 4.15 -0.15
CA LEU A 142 -29.78 3.82 -1.38
C LEU A 142 -29.01 4.31 -2.62
N ALA A 143 -29.68 4.98 -3.55
CA ALA A 143 -29.06 5.55 -4.75
C ALA A 143 -27.92 6.55 -4.49
N GLY A 144 -27.85 7.12 -3.27
CA GLY A 144 -26.79 8.05 -2.87
C GLY A 144 -25.61 7.37 -2.14
N ALA A 145 -25.68 6.07 -1.88
CA ALA A 145 -24.62 5.36 -1.20
C ALA A 145 -23.31 5.41 -2.00
N ARG A 146 -22.21 5.74 -1.34
CA ARG A 146 -20.87 5.75 -1.92
C ARG A 146 -19.82 5.51 -0.85
N PHE A 147 -18.66 5.03 -1.27
CA PHE A 147 -17.47 5.05 -0.43
C PHE A 147 -16.26 5.55 -1.20
N ILE A 148 -15.25 5.97 -0.46
CA ILE A 148 -13.90 6.28 -0.90
C ILE A 148 -12.97 5.54 0.07
N ALA A 149 -12.19 4.60 -0.44
CA ALA A 149 -11.09 4.00 0.29
C ALA A 149 -9.82 4.72 -0.14
N SER A 150 -8.99 5.15 0.80
CA SER A 150 -7.73 5.82 0.51
C SER A 150 -6.56 5.09 1.14
N ALA A 151 -5.43 5.12 0.46
CA ALA A 151 -4.15 4.64 0.93
C ALA A 151 -3.16 5.80 0.91
N HIS A 152 -2.48 6.05 2.02
CA HIS A 152 -1.55 7.16 2.19
C HIS A 152 -0.22 6.66 2.74
N ALA A 153 0.88 7.07 2.12
CA ALA A 153 2.23 6.85 2.61
C ALA A 153 3.11 8.06 2.27
N ASP A 154 3.90 8.53 3.23
CA ASP A 154 5.11 9.32 3.00
C ASP A 154 6.25 8.32 2.89
N LEU A 155 6.82 8.13 1.70
CA LEU A 155 7.72 7.01 1.40
C LEU A 155 9.19 7.33 1.67
N ASP A 156 9.54 8.60 1.81
CA ASP A 156 10.89 9.10 2.05
C ASP A 156 10.97 10.12 3.21
N CYS A 157 9.88 10.29 3.96
CA CYS A 157 9.73 11.16 5.13
C CYS A 157 9.95 12.65 4.83
N ASP A 158 9.67 13.09 3.61
CA ASP A 158 9.83 14.49 3.21
C ASP A 158 8.59 15.36 3.52
N GLY A 159 7.51 14.74 4.00
CA GLY A 159 6.24 15.38 4.34
C GLY A 159 5.26 15.48 3.17
N LEU A 160 5.65 15.08 1.97
CA LEU A 160 4.74 14.75 0.88
C LEU A 160 4.16 13.35 1.11
N ARG A 161 3.03 13.07 0.45
CA ARG A 161 2.39 11.76 0.58
C ARG A 161 1.97 11.25 -0.77
N SER A 162 2.40 10.04 -1.08
CA SER A 162 1.78 9.19 -2.08
C SER A 162 0.36 8.84 -1.65
N THR A 163 -0.64 9.26 -2.41
CA THR A 163 -2.06 9.04 -2.11
C THR A 163 -2.74 8.29 -3.24
N PHE A 164 -3.36 7.17 -2.91
CA PHE A 164 -4.16 6.37 -3.82
C PHE A 164 -5.59 6.34 -3.29
N GLU A 165 -6.56 6.65 -4.12
CA GLU A 165 -7.97 6.59 -3.74
C GLU A 165 -8.75 5.72 -4.70
N LEU A 166 -9.66 4.94 -4.14
CA LEU A 166 -10.62 4.15 -4.88
C LEU A 166 -12.01 4.45 -4.34
N GLY A 167 -12.83 5.07 -5.18
CA GLY A 167 -14.22 5.35 -4.87
C GLY A 167 -15.18 4.46 -5.64
N MET A 168 -16.33 4.13 -5.07
CA MET A 168 -17.42 3.43 -5.75
C MET A 168 -18.76 4.00 -5.31
N LYS A 169 -19.74 3.96 -6.20
CA LYS A 169 -21.13 4.30 -5.90
C LYS A 169 -21.99 3.05 -5.85
N GLY A 170 -22.90 3.01 -4.87
CA GLY A 170 -23.96 2.03 -4.72
C GLY A 170 -24.86 1.96 -5.95
N ASP A 171 -25.78 1.00 -5.94
CA ASP A 171 -26.78 0.88 -6.99
C ASP A 171 -27.72 2.10 -6.99
N THR A 172 -27.83 2.76 -8.14
CA THR A 172 -28.73 3.91 -8.36
C THR A 172 -30.22 3.55 -8.32
N GLN A 173 -30.54 2.26 -8.48
CA GLN A 173 -31.92 1.74 -8.37
C GLN A 173 -32.19 1.09 -7.01
N ALA A 174 -31.25 1.19 -6.06
CA ALA A 174 -31.38 0.56 -4.76
C ALA A 174 -32.65 1.00 -4.04
N THR A 175 -33.44 0.01 -3.61
CA THR A 175 -34.59 0.20 -2.73
C THR A 175 -34.27 -0.36 -1.35
N GLU A 176 -35.06 -0.06 -0.33
CA GLU A 176 -34.87 -0.67 1.00
C GLU A 176 -34.97 -2.21 0.99
N ALA A 177 -35.59 -2.79 -0.04
CA ALA A 177 -35.85 -4.22 -0.16
C ALA A 177 -34.74 -4.98 -0.90
N ASP A 178 -34.04 -4.37 -1.86
CA ASP A 178 -33.03 -5.04 -2.69
C ASP A 178 -31.83 -4.13 -2.92
N CYS A 179 -30.67 -4.56 -2.38
CA CYS A 179 -29.37 -3.92 -2.59
C CYS A 179 -28.64 -4.72 -3.66
N ASP A 180 -28.99 -4.51 -4.93
CA ASP A 180 -28.39 -5.23 -6.03
C ASP A 180 -26.92 -4.85 -6.25
N ALA A 181 -26.23 -5.68 -7.03
CA ALA A 181 -24.79 -5.58 -7.25
C ALA A 181 -24.37 -4.16 -7.66
N VAL A 182 -23.43 -3.62 -6.89
CA VAL A 182 -22.89 -2.26 -7.03
C VAL A 182 -22.39 -2.03 -8.45
N SER A 183 -22.74 -0.89 -9.05
CA SER A 183 -22.27 -0.51 -10.39
C SER A 183 -20.73 -0.56 -10.44
N ALA A 184 -20.18 -1.24 -11.45
CA ALA A 184 -18.74 -1.50 -11.59
C ALA A 184 -17.85 -0.25 -11.78
N ALA A 185 -18.43 0.96 -11.68
CA ALA A 185 -17.71 2.21 -11.80
C ALA A 185 -16.96 2.51 -10.49
N ALA A 186 -15.76 1.94 -10.37
CA ALA A 186 -14.76 2.41 -9.42
C ALA A 186 -13.99 3.58 -10.06
N ALA A 187 -13.96 4.73 -9.39
CA ALA A 187 -13.06 5.81 -9.74
C ALA A 187 -11.73 5.58 -9.01
N PHE A 188 -10.64 5.44 -9.77
CA PHE A 188 -9.31 5.31 -9.22
C PHE A 188 -8.60 6.67 -9.39
N PHE A 189 -8.14 7.24 -8.28
CA PHE A 189 -7.41 8.50 -8.25
C PHE A 189 -6.04 8.30 -7.60
N ARG A 190 -5.03 9.00 -8.14
CA ARG A 190 -3.62 8.74 -7.92
C ARG A 190 -2.89 10.06 -7.86
N ASP A 191 -2.39 10.40 -6.68
CA ASP A 191 -1.58 11.58 -6.46
C ASP A 191 -0.19 11.18 -5.95
N ASN A 192 0.84 11.80 -6.54
CA ASN A 192 2.24 11.66 -6.18
C ASN A 192 2.79 10.21 -6.15
N GLU A 193 2.41 9.37 -7.11
CA GLU A 193 2.83 7.94 -7.24
C GLU A 193 4.35 7.67 -7.19
N THR A 194 5.18 8.70 -7.35
CA THR A 194 6.62 8.57 -7.63
C THR A 194 7.52 9.20 -6.59
N GLU A 195 7.01 9.47 -5.39
CA GLU A 195 7.84 9.77 -4.21
C GLU A 195 8.84 8.64 -3.93
#